data_AF-A0AAV8HLL9-F1
#
_entry.id   AF-A0AAV8HLL9-F1
#
_cell.length_a   1.000
_cell.length_b   1.000
_cell.length_c   1.000
_cell.angle_alpha   90.00
_cell.angle_beta   90.00
_cell.angle_gamma   90.00
#
_symmetry.space_group_name_H-M   'P 1'
#
loop_
_entity.id
_entity.type
_entity.pdbx_description
1 polymer ?
#
loop_
_entity_poly.entity_id
_entity_poly.type
_entity_poly.pdbx_seq_one_letter_code
_entity_poly.pdbx_strand_id
1 'polypeptide(L)'
;MELSIYFLLFGVLSCYVYGEQISQNFTSIFSFGDSYTDTGNFPTLAAAAGWPISFTSIYPPYGETFFHQPAGRWSDGRLIIDFIAEEYGLPYIPPYKAYTGSFNQGANFAVGGATAINVEFFEKNGYVKFNMIRDSLDYQLAWFEELKATLCASTEECKEFFSTSLFTFGEFGANDYSFMLEAGVSVNEVRTYVPQVVQLISAAVETTMRQTLDV
;
A
#
# COMPACT_ATOMS: atom_id res chain seq x y z
N MET A 1 -35.31 48.85 -2.35
CA MET A 1 -34.65 47.80 -1.56
C MET A 1 -35.17 46.39 -1.86
N GLU A 2 -35.99 46.20 -2.91
CA GLU A 2 -36.58 44.87 -3.21
C GLU A 2 -36.02 44.19 -4.48
N LEU A 3 -35.40 44.93 -5.40
CA LEU A 3 -34.77 44.34 -6.59
C LEU A 3 -33.38 43.71 -6.32
N SER A 4 -32.75 44.02 -5.18
CA SER A 4 -31.41 43.52 -4.86
C SER A 4 -31.42 42.11 -4.24
N ILE A 5 -32.59 41.59 -3.86
CA ILE A 5 -32.76 40.28 -3.21
C ILE A 5 -32.90 39.16 -4.26
N TYR A 6 -33.50 39.45 -5.43
CA TYR A 6 -33.66 38.46 -6.50
C TYR A 6 -32.34 38.06 -7.19
N PHE A 7 -31.38 38.99 -7.30
CA PHE A 7 -30.04 38.68 -7.83
C PHE A 7 -29.24 37.76 -6.90
N LEU A 8 -29.47 37.86 -5.58
CA LEU A 8 -28.86 36.96 -4.59
C LEU A 8 -29.49 35.57 -4.58
N LEU A 9 -30.78 35.45 -4.92
CA LEU A 9 -31.44 34.12 -5.01
C LEU A 9 -31.10 33.38 -6.32
N PHE A 10 -30.86 34.06 -7.43
CA PHE A 10 -30.39 33.41 -8.67
C PHE A 10 -28.90 33.04 -8.63
N GLY A 11 -28.08 33.78 -7.88
CA GLY A 11 -26.65 33.46 -7.68
C GLY A 11 -26.39 32.23 -6.81
N VAL A 12 -27.34 31.84 -5.95
CA VAL A 12 -27.20 30.68 -5.05
C VAL A 12 -27.77 29.39 -5.67
N LEU A 13 -28.64 29.49 -6.69
CA LEU A 13 -29.13 28.31 -7.45
C LEU A 13 -28.22 27.89 -8.62
N SER A 14 -27.25 28.71 -9.02
CA SER A 14 -26.30 28.40 -10.10
C SER A 14 -25.09 27.58 -9.66
N CYS A 15 -24.96 27.27 -8.36
CA CYS A 15 -23.91 26.39 -7.84
C CYS A 15 -24.40 24.97 -7.56
N TYR A 16 -25.47 24.52 -8.22
CA TYR A 16 -25.52 23.12 -8.65
C TYR A 16 -24.51 22.95 -9.78
N VAL A 17 -23.23 22.99 -9.39
CA VAL A 17 -22.21 22.28 -10.13
C VAL A 17 -22.73 20.84 -10.12
N TYR A 18 -23.33 20.41 -11.22
CA TYR A 18 -23.21 19.02 -11.63
C TYR A 18 -21.70 18.82 -11.78
N GLY A 19 -21.03 18.58 -10.65
CA GLY A 19 -19.92 17.70 -10.69
C GLY A 19 -20.55 16.45 -11.24
N GLU A 20 -20.30 16.15 -12.51
CA GLU A 20 -20.08 14.75 -12.82
C GLU A 20 -19.05 14.32 -11.79
N GLN A 21 -19.55 13.72 -10.70
CA GLN A 21 -18.78 12.78 -9.96
C GLN A 21 -18.49 11.75 -11.05
N ILE A 22 -17.37 11.93 -11.73
CA ILE A 22 -16.70 10.83 -12.41
C ILE A 22 -16.39 9.91 -11.24
N SER A 23 -17.40 9.12 -10.87
CA SER A 23 -17.24 7.94 -10.05
C SER A 23 -16.40 7.07 -10.94
N GLN A 24 -15.08 7.29 -10.90
CA GLN A 24 -14.14 6.41 -11.52
C GLN A 24 -14.30 5.13 -10.71
N ASN A 25 -15.16 4.24 -11.22
CA ASN A 25 -15.44 2.98 -10.58
C ASN A 25 -14.18 2.15 -10.75
N PHE A 26 -13.30 2.22 -9.75
CA PHE A 26 -12.17 1.33 -9.69
C PHE A 26 -12.70 -0.10 -9.62
N THR A 27 -12.17 -0.97 -10.47
CA THR A 27 -12.55 -2.40 -10.53
C THR A 27 -11.59 -3.28 -9.72
N SER A 28 -10.43 -2.71 -9.37
CA SER A 28 -9.39 -3.39 -8.62
C SER A 28 -8.51 -2.39 -7.86
N ILE A 29 -7.87 -2.86 -6.79
CA ILE A 29 -6.89 -2.07 -6.04
C ILE A 29 -5.58 -2.88 -5.89
N PHE A 30 -4.46 -2.29 -6.30
CA PHE A 30 -3.12 -2.84 -6.09
C PHE A 30 -2.39 -2.00 -5.04
N SER A 31 -2.02 -2.62 -3.93
CA SER A 31 -1.46 -1.91 -2.78
C SER A 31 -0.02 -2.34 -2.49
N PHE A 32 0.83 -1.36 -2.20
CA PHE A 32 2.20 -1.52 -1.71
C PHE A 32 2.29 -0.84 -0.34
N GLY A 33 3.30 -1.16 0.46
CA GLY A 33 3.51 -0.49 1.74
C GLY A 33 4.10 -1.39 2.81
N ASP A 34 3.88 -0.98 4.05
CA ASP A 34 4.38 -1.66 5.22
C ASP A 34 3.23 -2.24 6.08
N SER A 35 3.42 -2.31 7.40
CA SER A 35 2.43 -2.71 8.39
C SER A 35 1.09 -1.96 8.31
N TYR A 36 1.08 -0.69 7.90
CA TYR A 36 -0.16 0.13 7.85
C TYR A 36 -1.13 -0.31 6.76
N THR A 37 -0.65 -1.03 5.75
CA THR A 37 -1.49 -1.56 4.67
C THR A 37 -1.39 -3.08 4.52
N ASP A 38 -0.52 -3.79 5.25
CA ASP A 38 -0.39 -5.25 5.17
C ASP A 38 -1.66 -6.02 5.60
N THR A 39 -2.31 -6.68 4.63
CA THR A 39 -3.53 -7.48 4.83
C THR A 39 -3.27 -8.94 5.20
N GLY A 40 -2.02 -9.34 5.45
CA GLY A 40 -1.66 -10.70 5.91
C GLY A 40 -0.47 -11.35 5.19
N ASN A 41 0.39 -10.59 4.52
CA ASN A 41 1.62 -11.11 3.91
C ASN A 41 2.67 -11.44 4.97
N PHE A 42 2.86 -10.56 5.97
CA PHE A 42 3.92 -10.72 6.96
C PHE A 42 3.90 -12.07 7.69
N PRO A 43 2.77 -12.57 8.23
CA PRO A 43 2.76 -13.85 8.94
C PRO A 43 3.26 -15.02 8.09
N THR A 44 2.87 -15.06 6.82
CA THR A 44 3.27 -16.11 5.88
C THR A 44 4.76 -16.03 5.57
N LEU A 45 5.28 -14.83 5.32
CA LEU A 45 6.69 -14.61 5.03
C LEU A 45 7.57 -14.86 6.26
N ALA A 46 7.15 -14.40 7.43
CA ALA A 46 7.83 -14.60 8.70
C ALA A 46 7.93 -16.10 9.04
N ALA A 47 6.84 -16.85 8.87
CA ALA A 47 6.85 -18.31 9.07
C ALA A 47 7.81 -19.00 8.09
N ALA A 48 7.83 -18.61 6.81
CA ALA A 48 8.75 -19.14 5.82
C ALA A 48 10.22 -18.80 6.13
N ALA A 49 10.48 -17.64 6.72
CA ALA A 49 11.80 -17.19 7.15
C ALA A 49 12.24 -17.80 8.50
N GLY A 50 11.38 -18.58 9.15
CA GLY A 50 11.66 -19.15 10.48
C GLY A 50 11.72 -18.09 11.60
N TRP A 51 11.13 -16.91 11.38
CA TRP A 51 11.05 -15.87 12.38
C TRP A 51 10.07 -16.27 13.49
N PRO A 52 10.33 -15.87 14.75
CA PRO A 52 9.39 -16.10 15.83
C PRO A 52 8.09 -15.33 15.56
N ILE A 53 7.01 -16.07 15.31
CA ILE A 53 5.68 -15.49 15.04
C ILE A 53 4.91 -15.12 16.31
N SER A 54 5.49 -15.37 17.49
CA SER A 54 4.87 -15.01 18.77
C SER A 54 4.73 -13.49 18.87
N PHE A 55 3.55 -12.99 19.23
CA PHE A 55 3.22 -11.55 19.31
C PHE A 55 3.23 -10.80 17.96
N THR A 56 2.92 -11.50 16.87
CA THR A 56 2.69 -10.88 15.55
C THR A 56 1.21 -10.63 15.30
N SER A 57 0.85 -10.13 14.11
CA SER A 57 -0.52 -9.83 13.67
C SER A 57 -1.50 -11.03 13.64
N ILE A 58 -1.06 -12.22 14.08
CA ILE A 58 -1.86 -13.44 14.24
C ILE A 58 -2.23 -13.75 15.71
N TYR A 59 -1.96 -12.83 16.64
CA TYR A 59 -2.32 -12.96 18.06
C TYR A 59 -3.19 -11.78 18.54
N PRO A 60 -3.97 -11.93 19.63
CA PRO A 60 -4.61 -10.80 20.28
C PRO A 60 -3.63 -9.67 20.64
N PRO A 61 -4.01 -8.39 20.55
CA PRO A 61 -5.36 -7.87 20.30
C PRO A 61 -5.73 -7.71 18.81
N TYR A 62 -4.92 -8.22 17.88
CA TYR A 62 -5.15 -8.02 16.45
C TYR A 62 -6.46 -8.66 15.98
N GLY A 63 -7.25 -7.89 15.22
CA GLY A 63 -8.54 -8.29 14.67
C GLY A 63 -9.72 -8.38 15.65
N GLU A 64 -9.56 -8.13 16.96
CA GLU A 64 -10.64 -8.29 17.96
C GLU A 64 -11.90 -7.45 17.67
N THR A 65 -11.74 -6.20 17.26
CA THR A 65 -12.84 -5.23 17.10
C THR A 65 -13.68 -5.48 15.84
N PHE A 66 -13.06 -5.85 14.72
CA PHE A 66 -13.78 -5.98 13.43
C PHE A 66 -13.84 -7.41 12.88
N PHE A 67 -12.72 -8.12 12.85
CA PHE A 67 -12.66 -9.48 12.31
C PHE A 67 -13.02 -10.54 13.36
N HIS A 68 -13.08 -10.14 14.64
CA HIS A 68 -13.34 -10.95 15.82
C HIS A 68 -12.37 -12.13 16.03
N GLN A 69 -11.25 -12.10 15.31
CA GLN A 69 -10.12 -13.02 15.41
C GLN A 69 -8.91 -12.40 14.67
N PRO A 70 -7.68 -12.83 14.97
CA PRO A 70 -6.51 -12.35 14.25
C PRO A 70 -6.60 -12.63 12.75
N ALA A 71 -6.49 -11.57 11.96
CA ALA A 71 -6.62 -11.59 10.50
C ALA A 71 -5.29 -11.32 9.77
N GLY A 72 -4.16 -11.39 10.48
CA GLY A 72 -2.83 -11.11 9.92
C GLY A 72 -2.53 -9.63 9.70
N ARG A 73 -3.37 -8.73 10.23
CA ARG A 73 -3.28 -7.27 10.09
C ARG A 73 -2.72 -6.63 11.35
N TRP A 74 -1.92 -5.58 11.19
CA TRP A 74 -1.33 -4.81 12.30
C TRP A 74 -2.32 -3.81 12.94
N SER A 75 -3.57 -4.25 13.11
CA SER A 75 -4.68 -3.47 13.69
C SER A 75 -5.63 -4.39 14.46
N ASP A 76 -6.36 -3.87 15.43
CA ASP A 76 -7.47 -4.57 16.10
C ASP A 76 -8.68 -4.76 15.17
N GLY A 77 -8.60 -4.27 13.94
CA GLY A 77 -9.62 -4.47 12.92
C GLY A 77 -9.11 -4.11 11.52
N ARG A 78 -9.87 -3.24 10.85
CA ARG A 78 -9.58 -2.80 9.49
C ARG A 78 -8.35 -1.90 9.41
N LEU A 79 -7.73 -1.89 8.24
CA LEU A 79 -6.67 -0.97 7.82
C LEU A 79 -7.27 0.09 6.89
N ILE A 80 -6.54 1.19 6.66
CA ILE A 80 -6.99 2.27 5.77
C ILE A 80 -7.41 1.76 4.38
N ILE A 81 -6.72 0.73 3.90
CA ILE A 81 -6.98 0.12 2.59
C ILE A 81 -8.33 -0.59 2.51
N ASP A 82 -8.86 -1.10 3.64
CA ASP A 82 -10.20 -1.71 3.66
C ASP A 82 -11.29 -0.65 3.54
N PHE A 83 -11.10 0.50 4.18
CA PHE A 83 -12.04 1.62 4.07
C PHE A 83 -12.05 2.19 2.65
N ILE A 84 -10.89 2.25 1.98
CA ILE A 84 -10.81 2.61 0.57
C ILE A 84 -11.55 1.59 -0.30
N ALA A 85 -11.35 0.30 -0.08
CA ALA A 85 -12.07 -0.74 -0.82
C ALA A 85 -13.59 -0.65 -0.63
N GLU A 86 -14.06 -0.42 0.61
CA GLU A 86 -15.48 -0.23 0.92
C GLU A 86 -16.09 0.99 0.21
N GLU A 87 -15.38 2.12 0.17
CA GLU A 87 -15.83 3.33 -0.51
C GLU A 87 -16.08 3.09 -2.01
N TYR A 88 -15.24 2.27 -2.65
CA TYR A 88 -15.40 1.91 -4.06
C TYR A 88 -16.23 0.63 -4.29
N GLY A 89 -16.83 0.05 -3.25
CA GLY A 89 -17.63 -1.17 -3.35
C GLY A 89 -16.84 -2.42 -3.76
N LEU A 90 -15.53 -2.43 -3.51
CA LEU A 90 -14.63 -3.54 -3.80
C LEU A 90 -14.48 -4.48 -2.58
N PRO A 91 -14.16 -5.77 -2.82
CA PRO A 91 -13.84 -6.69 -1.73
C PRO A 91 -12.55 -6.27 -1.01
N TYR A 92 -12.35 -6.76 0.21
CA TYR A 92 -11.08 -6.59 0.90
C TYR A 92 -9.93 -7.22 0.11
N ILE A 93 -8.84 -6.47 0.00
CA ILE A 93 -7.74 -6.80 -0.90
C ILE A 93 -6.93 -7.99 -0.34
N PRO A 94 -6.81 -9.09 -1.08
CA PRO A 94 -6.10 -10.26 -0.61
C PRO A 94 -4.58 -10.02 -0.52
N PRO A 95 -3.89 -10.57 0.50
CA PRO A 95 -2.43 -10.56 0.58
C PRO A 95 -1.80 -11.45 -0.51
N TYR A 96 -0.90 -10.90 -1.32
CA TYR A 96 -0.26 -11.59 -2.45
C TYR A 96 0.44 -12.90 -2.06
N LYS A 97 1.09 -12.94 -0.90
CA LYS A 97 1.90 -14.09 -0.45
C LYS A 97 1.10 -15.17 0.27
N ALA A 98 -0.10 -14.85 0.77
CA ALA A 98 -0.88 -15.78 1.58
C ALA A 98 -2.18 -16.24 0.89
N TYR A 99 -2.57 -15.60 -0.21
CA TYR A 99 -3.80 -15.91 -0.92
C TYR A 99 -3.56 -16.79 -2.15
N THR A 100 -4.47 -17.75 -2.38
CA THR A 100 -4.39 -18.73 -3.48
C THR A 100 -5.50 -18.58 -4.51
N GLY A 101 -6.37 -17.57 -4.36
CA GLY A 101 -7.45 -17.29 -5.29
C GLY A 101 -7.06 -16.34 -6.43
N SER A 102 -8.06 -15.77 -7.10
CA SER A 102 -7.85 -14.82 -8.18
C SER A 102 -7.53 -13.42 -7.67
N PHE A 103 -6.59 -12.74 -8.33
CA PHE A 103 -6.22 -11.35 -8.08
C PHE A 103 -6.84 -10.36 -9.09
N ASN A 104 -7.91 -10.76 -9.80
CA ASN A 104 -8.55 -9.89 -10.81
C ASN A 104 -9.16 -8.61 -10.21
N GLN A 105 -9.47 -8.61 -8.92
CA GLN A 105 -9.97 -7.43 -8.19
C GLN A 105 -8.88 -6.75 -7.34
N GLY A 106 -7.61 -7.09 -7.58
CA GLY A 106 -6.49 -6.48 -6.89
C GLY A 106 -5.70 -7.44 -6.02
N ALA A 107 -4.55 -6.96 -5.57
CA ALA A 107 -3.61 -7.67 -4.72
C ALA A 107 -2.91 -6.68 -3.78
N ASN A 108 -2.60 -7.14 -2.58
CA ASN A 108 -1.81 -6.36 -1.63
C ASN A 108 -0.42 -6.97 -1.49
N PHE A 109 0.60 -6.18 -1.80
CA PHE A 109 2.02 -6.53 -1.71
C PHE A 109 2.69 -6.00 -0.44
N ALA A 110 1.98 -5.18 0.35
CA ALA A 110 2.51 -4.59 1.58
C ALA A 110 2.89 -5.66 2.61
N VAL A 111 3.97 -5.43 3.36
CA VAL A 111 4.47 -6.35 4.39
C VAL A 111 4.89 -5.58 5.63
N GLY A 112 4.45 -6.04 6.80
CA GLY A 112 4.86 -5.48 8.09
C GLY A 112 6.38 -5.32 8.22
N GLY A 113 6.85 -4.09 8.46
CA GLY A 113 8.27 -3.79 8.63
C GLY A 113 9.03 -3.49 7.35
N ALA A 114 8.38 -3.52 6.18
CA ALA A 114 8.99 -3.22 4.90
C ALA A 114 9.58 -1.79 4.85
N THR A 115 10.67 -1.67 4.11
CA THR A 115 11.44 -0.43 3.92
C THR A 115 11.37 0.06 2.47
N ALA A 116 11.52 1.36 2.26
CA ALA A 116 11.71 1.90 0.91
C ALA A 116 13.10 1.53 0.37
N ILE A 117 14.13 1.71 1.19
CA ILE A 117 15.49 1.28 0.91
C ILE A 117 15.53 -0.24 0.93
N ASN A 118 16.21 -0.82 -0.04
CA ASN A 118 16.36 -2.27 -0.15
C ASN A 118 16.94 -2.89 1.15
N VAL A 119 16.36 -4.02 1.60
CA VAL A 119 16.71 -4.64 2.89
C VAL A 119 18.18 -5.00 3.05
N GLU A 120 18.88 -5.34 1.95
CA GLU A 120 20.29 -5.68 2.00
C GLU A 120 21.19 -4.48 2.39
N PHE A 121 20.70 -3.24 2.26
CA PHE A 121 21.38 -2.06 2.81
C PHE A 121 21.51 -2.14 4.34
N PHE A 122 20.42 -2.50 5.04
CA PHE A 122 20.41 -2.54 6.50
C PHE A 122 21.26 -3.69 7.03
N GLU A 123 21.22 -4.84 6.36
CA GLU A 123 22.05 -6.00 6.70
C GLU A 123 23.55 -5.70 6.50
N LYS A 124 23.94 -5.15 5.35
CA LYS A 124 25.34 -4.87 5.01
C LYS A 124 25.98 -3.80 5.91
N ASN A 125 25.20 -2.79 6.30
CA ASN A 125 25.67 -1.74 7.21
C ASN A 125 25.55 -2.14 8.68
N GLY A 126 25.01 -3.33 8.98
CA GLY A 126 24.89 -3.86 10.33
C GLY A 126 23.89 -3.11 11.20
N TYR A 127 22.92 -2.41 10.58
CA TYR A 127 21.82 -1.73 11.28
C TYR A 127 20.82 -2.72 11.88
N VAL A 128 20.71 -3.91 11.29
CA VAL A 128 19.98 -5.05 11.86
C VAL A 128 20.93 -6.17 12.22
N LYS A 129 20.53 -7.00 13.20
CA LYS A 129 21.30 -8.18 13.67
C LYS A 129 20.63 -9.52 13.31
N PHE A 130 19.65 -9.46 12.42
CA PHE A 130 18.87 -10.60 11.94
C PHE A 130 18.74 -10.50 10.41
N ASN A 131 18.43 -11.63 9.76
CA ASN A 131 18.19 -11.66 8.32
C ASN A 131 16.79 -11.11 8.05
N MET A 132 16.70 -10.01 7.30
CA MET A 132 15.44 -9.36 6.96
C MET A 132 14.64 -10.20 5.98
N ILE A 133 13.31 -10.07 6.04
CA ILE A 133 12.43 -10.60 5.00
C ILE A 133 12.70 -9.78 3.73
N ARG A 134 12.71 -10.42 2.57
CA ARG A 134 12.91 -9.76 1.27
C ARG A 134 11.62 -9.10 0.81
N ASP A 135 11.25 -8.00 1.45
CA ASP A 135 9.95 -7.34 1.32
C ASP A 135 10.01 -5.82 1.13
N SER A 136 11.22 -5.27 0.97
CA SER A 136 11.38 -3.85 0.64
C SER A 136 10.65 -3.48 -0.66
N LEU A 137 10.43 -2.18 -0.86
CA LEU A 137 9.65 -1.63 -1.97
C LEU A 137 10.03 -2.24 -3.33
N ASP A 138 11.32 -2.48 -3.59
CA ASP A 138 11.79 -3.14 -4.81
C ASP A 138 11.34 -4.60 -4.95
N TYR A 139 11.32 -5.37 -3.86
CA TYR A 139 10.75 -6.72 -3.86
C TYR A 139 9.24 -6.70 -4.06
N GLN A 140 8.52 -5.75 -3.46
CA GLN A 140 7.07 -5.61 -3.68
C GLN A 140 6.74 -5.24 -5.13
N LEU A 141 7.53 -4.38 -5.76
CA LEU A 141 7.42 -4.08 -7.19
C LEU A 141 7.71 -5.30 -8.06
N ALA A 142 8.74 -6.10 -7.72
CA ALA A 142 9.05 -7.33 -8.44
C ALA A 142 7.89 -8.34 -8.36
N TRP A 143 7.25 -8.47 -7.19
CA TRP A 143 6.05 -9.29 -7.02
C TRP A 143 4.86 -8.80 -7.84
N PHE A 144 4.69 -7.48 -7.95
CA PHE A 144 3.69 -6.92 -8.84
C PHE A 144 3.97 -7.26 -10.30
N GLU A 145 5.22 -7.15 -10.75
CA GLU A 145 5.59 -7.52 -12.12
C GLU A 145 5.36 -9.01 -12.42
N GLU A 146 5.64 -9.90 -11.46
CA GLU A 146 5.30 -11.32 -11.54
C GLU A 146 3.79 -11.53 -11.69
N LEU A 147 2.99 -10.88 -10.85
CA LEU A 147 1.53 -11.00 -10.90
C LEU A 147 0.95 -10.42 -12.18
N LYS A 148 1.45 -9.26 -12.62
CA LYS A 148 0.99 -8.56 -13.83
C LYS A 148 1.00 -9.47 -15.05
N ALA A 149 2.05 -10.27 -15.21
CA ALA A 149 2.18 -11.23 -16.31
C ALA A 149 1.09 -12.31 -16.33
N THR A 150 0.35 -12.49 -15.22
CA THR A 150 -0.78 -13.42 -15.11
C THR A 150 -2.14 -12.75 -15.30
N LEU A 151 -2.22 -11.42 -15.16
CA LEU A 151 -3.46 -10.65 -15.26
C LEU A 151 -3.74 -10.18 -16.70
N CYS A 152 -2.69 -9.93 -17.47
CA CYS A 152 -2.77 -9.45 -18.85
C CYS A 152 -1.55 -9.95 -19.64
N ALA A 153 -1.72 -10.23 -20.94
CA ALA A 153 -0.66 -10.83 -21.77
C ALA A 153 -0.01 -9.82 -22.73
N SER A 154 -0.74 -8.78 -23.16
CA SER A 154 -0.24 -7.73 -24.05
C SER A 154 -0.29 -6.35 -23.40
N THR A 155 0.48 -5.40 -23.96
CA THR A 155 0.49 -4.01 -23.50
C THR A 155 -0.91 -3.38 -23.52
N GLU A 156 -1.68 -3.58 -24.59
CA GLU A 156 -3.04 -3.09 -24.72
C GLU A 156 -3.98 -3.71 -23.68
N GLU A 157 -3.92 -5.02 -23.46
CA GLU A 157 -4.73 -5.70 -22.43
C GLU A 157 -4.39 -5.19 -21.03
N CYS A 158 -3.10 -5.00 -20.74
CA CYS A 158 -2.67 -4.45 -19.45
C CYS A 158 -3.18 -3.02 -19.28
N LYS A 159 -3.07 -2.19 -20.32
CA LYS A 159 -3.56 -0.81 -20.28
C LYS A 159 -5.06 -0.75 -20.05
N GLU A 160 -5.83 -1.60 -20.73
CA GLU A 160 -7.28 -1.70 -20.53
C GLU A 160 -7.60 -2.13 -19.10
N PHE A 161 -6.98 -3.20 -18.62
CA PHE A 161 -7.19 -3.72 -17.26
C PHE A 161 -6.85 -2.70 -16.17
N PHE A 162 -5.68 -2.07 -16.26
CA PHE A 162 -5.20 -1.15 -15.23
C PHE A 162 -5.76 0.27 -15.36
N SER A 163 -6.41 0.63 -16.47
CA SER A 163 -7.05 1.95 -16.63
C SER A 163 -8.16 2.24 -15.61
N THR A 164 -8.71 1.18 -15.02
CA THR A 164 -9.70 1.22 -13.94
C THR A 164 -9.18 0.64 -12.63
N SER A 165 -7.86 0.53 -12.47
CA SER A 165 -7.24 0.11 -11.21
C SER A 165 -6.82 1.31 -10.38
N LEU A 166 -7.00 1.20 -9.07
CA LEU A 166 -6.38 2.12 -8.11
C LEU A 166 -5.06 1.53 -7.62
N PHE A 167 -3.99 2.31 -7.70
CA PHE A 167 -2.70 1.95 -7.12
C PHE A 167 -2.48 2.75 -5.84
N THR A 168 -2.26 2.06 -4.72
CA THR A 168 -1.97 2.71 -3.44
C THR A 168 -0.56 2.38 -3.01
N PHE A 169 0.25 3.42 -2.79
CA PHE A 169 1.54 3.31 -2.12
C PHE A 169 1.30 3.75 -0.68
N GLY A 170 1.20 2.76 0.20
CA GLY A 170 1.03 2.95 1.64
C GLY A 170 2.24 3.61 2.29
N GLU A 171 2.36 3.48 3.60
CA GLU A 171 3.50 4.06 4.32
C GLU A 171 4.79 3.32 3.98
N PHE A 172 5.83 4.10 3.71
CA PHE A 172 7.21 3.67 3.68
C PHE A 172 8.07 4.78 4.28
N GLY A 173 9.17 4.41 4.92
CA GLY A 173 10.15 5.33 5.49
C GLY A 173 10.25 5.24 7.00
N ALA A 174 9.15 5.02 7.73
CA ALA A 174 9.21 4.87 9.19
C ALA A 174 10.13 3.72 9.60
N ASN A 175 10.03 2.57 8.93
CA ASN A 175 10.90 1.42 9.18
C ASN A 175 12.36 1.70 8.80
N ASP A 176 12.60 2.38 7.67
CA ASP A 176 13.94 2.78 7.23
C ASP A 176 14.67 3.57 8.32
N TYR A 177 13.99 4.57 8.88
CA TYR A 177 14.56 5.41 9.93
C TYR A 177 14.68 4.66 11.26
N SER A 178 13.68 3.85 11.61
CA SER A 178 13.65 3.14 12.89
C SER A 178 14.80 2.14 13.01
N PHE A 179 15.07 1.33 11.98
CA PHE A 179 16.19 0.39 12.01
C PHE A 179 17.55 1.09 12.19
N MET A 180 17.76 2.24 11.55
CA MET A 180 19.00 3.02 11.74
C MET A 180 19.09 3.61 13.15
N LEU A 181 18.00 4.19 13.65
CA LEU A 181 17.97 4.80 15.00
C LEU A 181 18.19 3.74 16.09
N GLU A 182 17.56 2.57 15.97
CA GLU A 182 17.74 1.44 16.88
C GLU A 182 19.17 0.90 16.86
N ALA A 183 19.87 1.00 15.73
CA ALA A 183 21.29 0.68 15.60
C ALA A 183 22.22 1.75 16.21
N GLY A 184 21.67 2.84 16.74
CA GLY A 184 22.43 3.93 17.36
C GLY A 184 22.90 5.02 16.38
N VAL A 185 22.41 5.02 15.14
CA VAL A 185 22.70 6.11 14.19
C VAL A 185 22.06 7.41 14.68
N SER A 186 22.77 8.52 14.57
CA SER A 186 22.25 9.80 15.05
C SER A 186 21.09 10.31 14.20
N VAL A 187 20.13 11.03 14.80
CA VAL A 187 19.02 11.65 14.05
C VAL A 187 19.51 12.53 12.90
N ASN A 188 20.62 13.24 13.08
CA ASN A 188 21.19 14.08 12.03
C ASN A 188 21.68 13.27 10.83
N GLU A 189 22.28 12.11 11.09
CA GLU A 189 22.72 11.19 10.04
C GLU A 189 21.53 10.49 9.37
N VAL A 190 20.56 9.99 10.14
CA VAL A 190 19.31 9.41 9.59
C VAL A 190 18.57 10.39 8.69
N ARG A 191 18.52 11.68 9.06
CA ARG A 191 17.91 12.74 8.22
C ARG A 191 18.55 12.85 6.84
N THR A 192 19.81 12.47 6.66
CA THR A 192 20.47 12.52 5.34
C THR A 192 19.90 11.49 4.36
N TYR A 193 19.19 10.46 4.84
CA TYR A 193 18.55 9.44 4.00
C TYR A 193 17.14 9.81 3.54
N VAL A 194 16.54 10.88 4.07
CA VAL A 194 15.18 11.32 3.68
C VAL A 194 15.05 11.53 2.17
N PRO A 195 15.96 12.24 1.48
CA PRO A 195 15.87 12.41 0.03
C PRO A 195 15.90 11.08 -0.74
N GLN A 196 16.69 10.11 -0.28
CA GLN A 196 16.77 8.79 -0.92
C GLN A 196 15.45 8.01 -0.76
N VAL A 197 14.88 7.99 0.44
CA VAL A 197 13.58 7.32 0.70
C VAL A 197 12.49 7.94 -0.19
N VAL A 198 12.38 9.26 -0.22
CA VAL A 198 11.41 9.98 -1.06
C VAL A 198 11.64 9.68 -2.54
N GLN A 199 12.89 9.65 -3.00
CA GLN A 199 13.22 9.33 -4.38
C GLN A 199 12.82 7.90 -4.77
N LEU A 200 13.06 6.92 -3.90
CA LEU A 200 12.70 5.52 -4.16
C LEU A 200 11.18 5.35 -4.26
N ILE A 201 10.42 5.96 -3.35
CA ILE A 201 8.95 5.95 -3.39
C ILE A 201 8.45 6.63 -4.66
N SER A 202 8.99 7.81 -5.01
CA SER A 202 8.58 8.54 -6.21
C SER A 202 8.88 7.74 -7.48
N ALA A 203 10.07 7.14 -7.57
CA ALA A 203 10.47 6.30 -8.70
C ALA A 203 9.60 5.04 -8.83
N ALA A 204 9.17 4.46 -7.71
CA ALA A 204 8.24 3.33 -7.69
C ALA A 204 6.89 3.72 -8.30
N VAL A 205 6.31 4.84 -7.85
CA VAL A 205 5.06 5.38 -8.41
C VAL A 205 5.19 5.62 -9.92
N GLU A 206 6.24 6.32 -10.36
CA GLU A 206 6.49 6.60 -11.78
C GLU A 206 6.70 5.32 -12.60
N THR A 207 7.35 4.31 -12.02
CA THR A 207 7.59 3.03 -12.71
C THR A 207 6.30 2.25 -12.86
N THR A 208 5.48 2.16 -11.82
CA THR A 208 4.16 1.53 -11.89
C THR A 208 3.25 2.25 -12.88
N MET A 209 3.25 3.59 -12.90
CA MET A 209 2.47 4.36 -13.90
C MET A 209 2.91 4.03 -15.33
N ARG A 210 4.21 4.05 -15.62
CA ARG A 210 4.73 3.68 -16.95
C ARG A 210 4.37 2.25 -17.35
N GLN A 211 4.46 1.32 -16.42
CA GLN A 211 4.19 -0.11 -16.66
C GLN A 211 2.72 -0.46 -16.87
N THR A 212 1.79 0.40 -16.44
CA THR A 212 0.36 0.08 -16.39
C THR A 212 -0.48 0.97 -17.29
N LEU A 213 -0.07 2.23 -17.49
CA LEU A 213 -0.83 3.22 -18.24
C LEU A 213 -0.09 3.71 -19.50
N ASP A 214 1.20 3.40 -19.64
CA ASP A 214 2.06 3.83 -20.75
C ASP A 214 2.09 5.36 -20.91
N VAL A 215 2.34 6.06 -19.79
CA VAL A 215 2.41 7.54 -19.67
C VAL A 215 3.80 7.98 -19.24
#